data_AF-A0A6L3EP70-F1
#
_entry.id   AF-A0A6L3EP70-F1
#
_cell.length_a   1.000
_cell.length_b   1.000
_cell.length_c   1.000
_cell.angle_alpha   90.00
_cell.angle_beta   90.00
_cell.angle_gamma   90.00
#
_symmetry.space_group_name_H-M   'P 1'
#
loop_
_entity.id
_entity.type
_entity.pdbx_description
1 polymer ?
#
loop_
_entity_poly.entity_id
_entity_poly.type
_entity_poly.pdbx_seq_one_letter_code
_entity_poly.pdbx_strand_id
1 'polypeptide(L)' 'MIVAPDIDPVAFSMGPVSVRWYGLMYLAGFTAGSLLGVHRARRGDNDWTPGEVWDLLFYIAVGVVIG' A
#
# COMPACT_ATOMS: atom_id res chain seq x y z
N MET A 1 -25.43 -10.05 -21.04
CA MET A 1 -24.77 -8.89 -20.40
C MET A 1 -24.43 -9.29 -18.99
N ILE A 2 -23.16 -9.21 -18.59
CA ILE A 2 -22.79 -9.38 -17.17
C ILE A 2 -23.04 -8.02 -16.52
N VAL A 3 -24.01 -7.96 -15.61
CA VAL A 3 -24.26 -6.77 -14.80
C VAL A 3 -23.18 -6.75 -13.71
N ALA A 4 -22.41 -5.68 -13.66
CA ALA A 4 -21.43 -5.51 -12.59
C ALA A 4 -22.19 -5.40 -11.25
N PRO A 5 -21.73 -6.09 -10.19
CA PRO A 5 -22.32 -5.93 -8.87
C PRO A 5 -22.11 -4.49 -8.37
N ASP A 6 -23.17 -3.89 -7.83
CA ASP A 6 -23.15 -2.54 -7.26
C ASP A 6 -22.52 -2.61 -5.86
N ILE A 7 -21.19 -2.47 -5.81
CA ILE A 7 -20.42 -2.49 -4.56
C ILE A 7 -20.25 -1.06 -4.08
N ASP A 8 -20.69 -0.78 -2.85
CA ASP A 8 -20.47 0.53 -2.22
C ASP A 8 -18.96 0.83 -2.15
N PRO A 9 -18.49 1.94 -2.72
CA PRO A 9 -17.08 2.30 -2.69
C PRO A 9 -16.55 2.62 -1.29
N VAL A 10 -17.42 2.89 -0.32
CA VAL A 10 -17.07 3.21 1.07
C VAL A 10 -16.97 1.92 1.89
N ALA A 11 -15.78 1.66 2.43
CA ALA A 11 -15.56 0.53 3.33
C ALA A 11 -16.04 0.85 4.75
N PHE A 12 -15.71 2.05 5.24
CA PHE A 12 -16.16 2.54 6.54
C PHE A 12 -16.19 4.07 6.57
N SER A 13 -17.16 4.63 7.28
CA SER A 13 -17.28 6.08 7.49
C SER A 13 -17.19 6.40 8.99
N MET A 14 -16.33 7.35 9.34
CA MET A 14 -16.28 7.97 10.65
C MET A 14 -16.57 9.46 10.48
N GLY A 15 -17.86 9.83 10.59
CA GLY A 15 -18.31 11.21 10.43
C GLY A 15 -17.91 11.81 9.07
N PRO A 16 -17.10 12.88 9.03
CA PRO A 16 -16.68 13.52 7.79
C PRO A 16 -15.64 12.72 6.98
N VAL A 17 -15.03 11.68 7.57
CA VAL A 17 -13.99 10.89 6.92
C VAL A 17 -14.57 9.56 6.45
N SER A 18 -14.60 9.36 5.13
CA SER A 18 -15.01 8.11 4.51
C SER A 18 -13.81 7.40 3.91
N VAL A 19 -13.51 6.20 4.41
CA VAL A 19 -12.45 5.34 3.86
C VAL A 19 -13.04 4.46 2.78
N ARG A 20 -12.39 4.46 1.62
CA ARG A 20 -12.83 3.75 0.42
C ARG A 20 -12.02 2.48 0.22
N TRP A 21 -12.62 1.49 -0.44
CA TRP A 21 -11.98 0.19 -0.71
C TRP A 21 -10.66 0.32 -1.48
N TYR A 22 -10.57 1.22 -2.46
CA TYR A 22 -9.32 1.44 -3.20
C TYR A 22 -8.20 1.94 -2.29
N GLY A 23 -8.51 2.77 -1.29
CA GLY A 23 -7.54 3.28 -0.33
C GLY A 23 -7.00 2.15 0.56
N LEU A 24 -7.90 1.24 0.99
CA LEU A 24 -7.50 0.04 1.71
C LEU A 24 -6.66 -0.90 0.85
N MET A 25 -6.97 -1.04 -0.44
CA MET A 25 -6.15 -1.83 -1.35
C MET A 25 -4.76 -1.25 -1.52
N TYR A 26 -4.62 0.08 -1.63
CA TYR A 26 -3.31 0.72 -1.63
C TYR A 26 -2.56 0.46 -0.32
N LEU A 27 -3.20 0.69 0.82
CA LEU A 27 -2.58 0.44 2.13
C LEU A 27 -2.12 -1.02 2.26
N ALA A 28 -2.96 -1.97 1.85
CA ALA A 28 -2.62 -3.40 1.86
C ALA A 28 -1.43 -3.71 0.95
N GLY A 29 -1.41 -3.15 -0.27
CA GLY A 29 -0.30 -3.31 -1.21
C GLY A 29 1.02 -2.74 -0.68
N PHE A 30 1.00 -1.51 -0.16
CA PHE A 30 2.17 -0.89 0.46
C PHE A 30 2.67 -1.66 1.68
N THR A 31 1.75 -2.13 2.54
CA THR A 31 2.10 -2.91 3.74
C THR A 31 2.68 -4.28 3.38
N ALA A 32 2.08 -4.98 2.42
CA ALA A 32 2.59 -6.28 1.98
C ALA A 32 3.95 -6.13 1.30
N GLY A 33 4.11 -5.13 0.43
CA GLY A 33 5.38 -4.82 -0.23
C GLY A 33 6.48 -4.46 0.77
N SER A 34 6.15 -3.67 1.79
CA SER A 34 7.12 -3.28 2.82
C SER A 34 7.55 -4.44 3.71
N LEU A 35 6.59 -5.26 4.15
CA LEU A 35 6.89 -6.46 4.94
C LEU A 35 7.77 -7.44 4.16
N LEU A 36 7.46 -7.68 2.89
CA LEU A 36 8.25 -8.55 2.03
C LEU A 36 9.64 -7.98 1.75
N GLY A 37 9.73 -6.69 1.43
CA GLY A 37 11.00 -6.01 1.20
C GLY A 37 11.91 -6.04 2.43
N VAL A 38 11.37 -5.71 3.61
CA VAL A 38 12.11 -5.77 4.88
C VAL A 38 12.47 -7.20 5.24
N HIS A 39 11.56 -8.17 5.03
CA HIS A 39 11.86 -9.58 5.26
C HIS A 39 13.00 -10.06 4.37
N ARG A 40 13.03 -9.65 3.09
CA ARG A 40 14.10 -9.96 2.14
C ARG A 40 15.41 -9.32 2.58
N ALA A 41 15.42 -8.02 2.89
CA ALA A 41 16.60 -7.28 3.34
C ALA A 41 17.25 -7.91 4.58
N ARG A 42 16.45 -8.47 5.49
CA ARG A 42 16.94 -9.15 6.71
C ARG A 42 17.59 -10.50 6.45
N ARG A 43 17.46 -11.11 5.27
CA ARG A 43 18.07 -12.42 4.98
C ARG A 43 19.58 -12.36 4.77
N GLY A 44 20.16 -11.18 4.55
CA GLY A 44 21.60 -11.00 4.37
C GLY A 44 22.17 -11.62 3.09
N ASP A 45 21.31 -12.11 2.18
CA ASP A 45 21.70 -12.60 0.84
C ASP A 45 21.70 -11.50 -0.22
N ASN A 46 21.52 -10.25 0.21
CA ASN A 46 21.39 -9.08 -0.63
C ASN A 46 22.06 -7.88 0.05
N ASP A 47 22.39 -6.88 -0.76
CA ASP A 47 23.06 -5.66 -0.32
C ASP A 47 22.08 -4.61 0.24
N TRP A 48 20.82 -5.00 0.51
CA TRP A 48 19.78 -4.07 0.95
C TRP A 48 19.64 -4.09 2.46
N THR A 49 19.65 -2.91 3.06
CA THR A 49 19.29 -2.71 4.45
C THR A 49 17.77 -2.52 4.59
N PRO A 50 17.17 -2.90 5.73
CA PRO A 50 15.77 -2.60 6.00
C PRO A 50 15.43 -1.10 5.91
N GLY A 51 16.38 -0.22 6.20
CA GLY A 51 16.22 1.23 6.09
C GLY A 51 16.01 1.69 4.65
N GLU A 52 16.85 1.22 3.73
CA GLU A 52 16.74 1.56 2.30
C GLU A 52 15.41 1.10 1.68
N VAL A 53 14.85 -0.01 2.17
CA VAL A 53 13.52 -0.45 1.76
C VAL A 53 12.45 0.56 2.18
N TRP A 54 12.53 1.10 3.40
CA TRP A 54 11.61 2.14 3.87
C TRP A 54 11.78 3.45 3.11
N ASP A 55 13.01 3.86 2.82
CA ASP A 55 13.30 5.06 2.02
C ASP A 55 12.72 4.91 0.61
N LEU A 56 12.91 3.76 -0.03
CA LEU A 56 12.33 3.46 -1.33
C LEU A 56 10.80 3.54 -1.31
N LEU A 57 10.16 2.91 -0.32
CA LEU A 57 8.70 2.96 -0.17
C LEU A 57 8.18 4.37 0.04
N PHE A 58 8.91 5.18 0.81
CA PHE A 58 8.57 6.58 1.02
C PHE A 58 8.63 7.36 -0.31
N TYR A 59 9.72 7.20 -1.09
CA TYR A 59 9.83 7.84 -2.40
C TYR A 59 8.75 7.37 -3.39
N ILE A 60 8.41 6.08 -3.39
CA ILE A 60 7.30 5.55 -4.20
C ILE A 60 5.99 6.21 -3.79
N ALA A 61 5.69 6.27 -2.48
CA ALA A 61 4.47 6.89 -1.97
C ALA A 61 4.39 8.38 -2.33
N VAL A 62 5.49 9.11 -2.20
CA VAL A 62 5.60 10.51 -2.63
C VAL A 62 5.36 10.63 -4.13
N GLY A 63 5.98 9.77 -4.94
CA GLY A 63 5.79 9.75 -6.40
C GLY A 63 4.34 9.50 -6.81
N VAL A 64 3.63 8.61 -6.11
CA VAL A 64 2.20 8.33 -6.34
C VAL A 64 1.31 9.51 -5.95
N VAL A 65 1.67 10.27 -4.91
CA VAL A 65 0.88 11.44 -4.47
C VAL A 65 1.13 12.66 -5.35
N ILE A 66 2.36 12.83 -5.84
CA ILE A 66 2.74 13.97 -6.69
C ILE A 66 2.30 13.78 -8.15
N GLY A 67 2.41 12.55 -8.68
CA GLY A 67 2.08 12.23 -10.07
C GLY A 67 0.60 12.35 -10.40
#